data_AF-A0ABD0QEQ2-F1
#
_entry.id   AF-A0ABD0QEQ2-F1
#
_cell.length_a   1.000
_cell.length_b   1.000
_cell.length_c   1.000
_cell.angle_alpha   90.00
_cell.angle_beta   90.00
_cell.angle_gamma   90.00
#
_symmetry.space_group_name_H-M   'P 1'
#
loop_
_entity.id
_entity.type
_entity.pdbx_description
1 polymer ?
#
loop_
_entity_poly.entity_id
_entity_poly.type
_entity_poly.pdbx_seq_one_letter_code
_entity_poly.pdbx_strand_id
1 'polypeptide(L)' 'GAFSYVKRVIQKAGKIEYAAKFISARAKRKASALRELNILSHLDHERILYFHDAFEKKNAVIIITEL' A
#
# COMPACT_ATOMS: atom_id res chain seq x y z
N GLY A 1 -7.06 -10.48 -3.91
CA GLY A 1 -7.96 -10.17 -5.04
C GLY A 1 -7.27 -10.46 -6.36
N ALA A 2 -7.92 -10.17 -7.48
CA ALA A 2 -7.41 -10.54 -8.81
C ALA A 2 -6.07 -9.85 -9.19
N PHE A 3 -5.79 -8.66 -8.64
CA PHE A 3 -4.65 -7.83 -9.04
C PHE A 3 -3.75 -7.38 -7.88
N SER A 4 -4.11 -7.77 -6.67
CA SER A 4 -3.40 -7.42 -5.44
C SER A 4 -3.62 -8.48 -4.38
N TYR A 5 -2.69 -8.54 -3.44
CA TYR A 5 -2.81 -9.36 -2.24
C TYR A 5 -2.33 -8.58 -1.03
N VAL A 6 -2.86 -8.91 0.14
CA VAL A 6 -2.47 -8.30 1.41
C VAL A 6 -1.71 -9.34 2.22
N LYS A 7 -0.65 -8.91 2.89
CA LYS A 7 0.05 -9.72 3.90
C LYS A 7 0.25 -8.90 5.15
N ARG A 8 0.12 -9.56 6.30
CA ARG A 8 0.68 -9.05 7.55
C ARG A 8 2.21 -9.06 7.45
N VAL A 9 2.84 -7.94 7.79
CA VAL A 9 4.30 -7.75 7.75
C VAL A 9 4.78 -7.13 9.04
N ILE A 10 6.08 -7.27 9.32
CA ILE A 10 6.71 -6.69 10.51
C ILE A 10 7.78 -5.69 10.05
N GLN A 11 7.70 -4.45 10.51
CA GLN A 11 8.75 -3.47 10.29
C GLN A 11 9.97 -3.86 11.14
N LYS A 12 11.13 -4.05 10.49
CA LYS A 12 12.31 -4.62 11.15
C LYS A 12 12.84 -3.78 12.32
N ALA A 13 12.85 -2.45 12.16
CA ALA A 13 13.38 -1.53 13.15
C ALA A 13 12.49 -1.43 14.40
N GLY A 14 11.19 -1.17 14.22
CA GLY A 14 10.24 -0.99 15.33
C GLY A 14 9.56 -2.27 15.82
N LYS A 15 9.69 -3.40 15.11
CA LYS A 15 8.95 -4.66 15.36
C LYS A 15 7.43 -4.50 15.37
N ILE A 16 6.92 -3.45 14.72
CA ILE A 16 5.49 -3.16 14.61
C ILE A 16 4.91 -3.98 13.45
N GLU A 17 3.70 -4.54 13.66
CA GLU A 17 2.94 -5.23 12.63
C GLU A 17 2.15 -4.24 11.77
N TYR A 18 2.11 -4.49 10.46
CA TYR A 18 1.38 -3.68 9.49
C TYR A 18 0.68 -4.59 8.47
N ALA A 19 -0.29 -4.03 7.75
CA ALA A 19 -0.80 -4.63 6.52
C ALA A 19 -0.03 -4.08 5.31
N ALA A 20 0.50 -4.98 4.48
CA ALA A 20 1.13 -4.62 3.21
C ALA A 20 0.28 -5.11 2.04
N LYS A 21 -0.26 -4.16 1.27
CA LYS A 21 -1.00 -4.43 0.04
C LYS A 21 -0.07 -4.36 -1.16
N PHE A 22 0.18 -5.51 -1.77
CA PHE A 22 1.01 -5.66 -2.96
C PHE A 22 0.12 -5.55 -4.21
N ILE A 23 0.28 -4.48 -4.98
CA ILE A 23 -0.52 -4.18 -6.17
C ILE A 23 0.33 -4.42 -7.41
N SER A 24 -0.17 -5.25 -8.33
CA SER A 24 0.49 -5.44 -9.63
C SER A 24 0.31 -4.19 -10.51
N ALA A 25 1.41 -3.55 -10.87
CA ALA A 25 1.44 -2.33 -11.68
C ALA A 25 1.94 -2.60 -13.11
N ARG A 26 1.56 -3.76 -13.67
CA ARG A 26 1.94 -4.11 -15.06
C ARG A 26 1.07 -3.34 -16.05
N ALA A 27 1.72 -2.70 -17.04
CA ALA A 27 1.08 -1.97 -18.13
C ALA A 27 0.06 -0.92 -17.64
N LYS A 28 -1.14 -0.89 -18.22
CA LYS A 28 -2.20 0.11 -17.95
C LYS A 28 -2.65 0.19 -16.47
N ARG A 29 -2.30 -0.80 -15.64
CA ARG A 29 -2.69 -0.84 -14.22
C ARG A 29 -1.85 0.04 -13.31
N LYS A 30 -0.65 0.48 -13.75
CA LYS A 30 0.22 1.34 -12.94
C LYS A 30 -0.46 2.67 -12.56
N ALA A 31 -1.17 3.29 -13.51
CA ALA A 31 -1.91 4.52 -13.26
C ALA A 31 -3.01 4.33 -12.19
N SER A 32 -3.68 3.17 -12.16
CA SER A 32 -4.69 2.86 -11.14
C SER A 32 -4.04 2.68 -9.77
N ALA A 33 -2.93 1.93 -9.69
CA ALA A 33 -2.20 1.71 -8.44
C ALA A 33 -1.64 3.02 -7.85
N LEU A 34 -1.09 3.90 -8.71
CA LEU A 34 -0.61 5.22 -8.31
C LEU A 34 -1.75 6.16 -7.90
N ARG A 35 -2.91 6.08 -8.55
CA ARG A 35 -4.10 6.84 -8.12
C ARG A 35 -4.57 6.42 -6.73
N GLU A 36 -4.61 5.12 -6.47
CA GLU A 36 -4.96 4.59 -5.14
C GLU A 36 -4.00 5.09 -4.06
N LEU A 37 -2.69 5.00 -4.32
CA LEU A 37 -1.65 5.58 -3.46
C LEU A 37 -1.88 7.08 -3.23
N ASN A 38 -2.07 7.83 -4.31
CA ASN A 38 -2.28 9.27 -4.23
C ASN A 38 -3.52 9.64 -3.43
N ILE A 39 -4.61 8.86 -3.50
CA ILE A 39 -5.78 9.16 -2.66
C ILE A 39 -5.43 8.92 -1.19
N LEU A 40 -4.86 7.75 -0.87
CA LEU A 40 -4.53 7.38 0.51
C LEU A 40 -3.52 8.33 1.16
N SER A 41 -2.57 8.88 0.40
CA SER A 41 -1.56 9.80 0.94
C SER A 41 -2.12 11.15 1.40
N HIS A 42 -3.35 11.52 0.98
CA HIS A 42 -4.00 12.77 1.37
C HIS A 42 -5.10 12.56 2.43
N LEU A 43 -5.35 11.32 2.84
CA LEU A 43 -6.36 11.01 3.85
C LEU A 43 -5.69 10.93 5.21
N ASP A 44 -5.97 11.93 6.05
CA ASP A 44 -5.61 11.94 7.46
C ASP A 44 -6.86 12.21 8.29
N HIS A 45 -7.53 11.13 8.71
CA HIS A 45 -8.74 11.20 9.51
C HIS A 45 -8.85 9.95 10.37
N GLU A 46 -9.21 10.11 11.65
CA GLU A 46 -9.33 9.02 12.66
C GLU A 46 -10.24 7.83 12.26
N ARG A 47 -11.11 7.99 11.26
CA ARG A 47 -12.10 7.00 10.80
C ARG A 47 -11.72 6.38 9.45
N ILE A 48 -10.56 6.74 8.93
CA ILE A 48 -10.02 6.24 7.67
C ILE A 48 -8.72 5.49 8.00
N LEU A 49 -8.51 4.38 7.28
CA LEU A 49 -7.30 3.58 7.37
C LEU A 49 -6.04 4.46 7.32
N TYR A 50 -5.17 4.31 8.32
CA TYR A 50 -3.92 5.06 8.39
C TYR A 50 -2.92 4.56 7.34
N PHE A 51 -2.50 5.45 6.45
CA PHE A 51 -1.42 5.22 5.49
C PHE A 51 -0.05 5.44 6.16
N HIS A 52 0.76 4.38 6.23
CA HIS A 52 2.07 4.44 6.87
C HIS A 52 3.18 4.78 5.89
N ASP A 53 3.25 4.07 4.76
CA ASP A 53 4.32 4.22 3.76
C ASP A 53 3.93 3.56 2.43
N ALA A 54 4.67 3.84 1.35
CA ALA A 54 4.54 3.13 0.09
C ALA A 54 5.86 2.97 -0.65
N PHE A 55 5.94 1.87 -1.41
CA PHE A 55 7.11 1.55 -2.22
C PHE A 55 6.69 1.34 -3.66
N GLU A 56 7.29 2.11 -4.56
CA GLU A 56 7.18 1.88 -5.99
C GLU A 56 8.32 0.98 -6.48
N LYS A 57 7.96 -0.06 -7.24
CA LYS A 57 8.88 -0.89 -8.01
C LYS A 57 8.47 -0.85 -9.48
N LYS A 58 9.36 -1.27 -10.38
CA LYS A 58 9.15 -1.28 -11.84
C LYS A 58 7.74 -1.75 -12.26
N ASN A 59 7.24 -2.82 -11.65
CA ASN A 59 5.95 -3.46 -12.00
C ASN A 59 5.03 -3.68 -10.79
N ALA A 60 5.26 -3.00 -9.67
CA ALA A 60 4.44 -3.14 -8.48
C ALA A 60 4.42 -1.86 -7.65
N VAL A 61 3.32 -1.64 -6.96
CA VAL A 61 3.20 -0.65 -5.89
C VAL A 61 2.89 -1.43 -4.61
N ILE A 62 3.60 -1.15 -3.53
CA ILE A 62 3.29 -1.69 -2.21
C ILE A 62 2.80 -0.55 -1.35
N ILE A 63 1.65 -0.71 -0.72
CA ILE A 63 1.07 0.26 0.22
C ILE A 63 1.11 -0.38 1.61
N ILE A 64 1.67 0.32 2.58
CA ILE A 64 1.75 -0.07 3.98
C ILE A 64 0.72 0.73 4.76
N THR A 65 -0.13 0.02 5.50
CA THR A 65 -1.17 0.60 6.33
C THR A 65 -1.13 -0.02 7.71
N GLU A 66 -1.85 0.56 8.66
CA GLU A 66 -2.16 -0.13 9.92
C GLU A 66 -2.79 -1.52 9.66
N LEU A 67 -2.67 -2.39 10.66
CA LEU A 67 -3.14 -3.77 10.61
C LEU A 67 -4.65 -3.86 10.87
#